data_AF-A0A543PR21-F1
#
_entry.id   AF-A0A543PR21-F1
#
_cell.length_a   1.000
_cell.length_b   1.000
_cell.length_c   1.000
_cell.angle_alpha   90.00
_cell.angle_beta   90.00
_cell.angle_gamma   90.00
#
_symmetry.space_group_name_H-M   'P 1'
#
loop_
_entity.id
_entity.type
_entity.pdbx_description
1 polymer ?
#
loop_
_entity_poly.entity_id
_entity_poly.type
_entity_poly.pdbx_seq_one_letter_code
_entity_poly.pdbx_strand_id
1 'polypeptide(L)'
;MTTHDERAIELAARLSDCATLSKSSPEKDELWIAVRDVVCTRSVCLVTPMGSSSPVPVTSDHASQELIAAMEWLIAHEEQARTLAPMELFIMLRGVATKGAIGSARSAQSDALHGMTHVSPGEPVTFAEIDRTDVA
;
A
#
# COMPACT_ATOMS: atom_id res chain seq x y z
N MET A 1 19.46 -17.93 0.48
CA MET A 1 18.04 -17.57 0.47
C MET A 1 17.91 -16.29 1.25
N THR A 2 17.34 -15.25 0.67
CA THR A 2 17.13 -13.98 1.37
C THR A 2 15.88 -14.08 2.23
N THR A 3 15.75 -13.25 3.27
CA THR A 3 14.54 -13.17 4.10
C THR A 3 13.28 -12.85 3.28
N HIS A 4 13.44 -12.21 2.12
CA HIS A 4 12.34 -11.97 1.18
C HIS A 4 11.89 -13.25 0.45
N ASP A 5 12.83 -14.13 0.09
CA ASP A 5 12.50 -15.41 -0.55
C ASP A 5 11.69 -16.30 0.40
N GLU A 6 12.09 -16.38 1.67
CA GLU A 6 11.38 -17.16 2.71
C GLU A 6 9.95 -16.67 2.90
N ARG A 7 9.75 -15.35 3.02
CA ARG A 7 8.42 -14.75 3.16
C ARG A 7 7.55 -14.92 1.92
N ALA A 8 8.15 -14.86 0.73
CA ALA A 8 7.44 -15.08 -0.52
C ALA A 8 6.94 -16.54 -0.63
N ILE A 9 7.78 -17.50 -0.23
CA ILE A 9 7.42 -18.92 -0.17
C ILE A 9 6.30 -19.15 0.85
N GLU A 10 6.40 -18.56 2.04
CA GLU A 10 5.36 -18.67 3.06
C GLU A 10 4.02 -18.12 2.57
N LEU A 11 4.02 -16.94 1.93
CA LEU A 11 2.81 -16.34 1.36
C LEU A 11 2.15 -17.24 0.30
N ALA A 12 2.95 -17.81 -0.61
CA ALA A 12 2.46 -18.73 -1.63
C ALA A 12 1.91 -20.03 -1.01
N ALA A 13 2.52 -20.53 0.06
CA ALA A 13 2.01 -21.68 0.81
C ALA A 13 0.65 -21.38 1.43
N ARG A 14 0.48 -20.22 2.10
CA ARG A 14 -0.82 -19.82 2.68
C ARG A 14 -1.90 -19.64 1.63
N LEU A 15 -1.57 -19.10 0.46
CA LEU A 15 -2.51 -19.03 -0.66
C LEU A 15 -2.90 -20.42 -1.16
N SER A 16 -1.96 -21.36 -1.18
CA SER A 16 -2.20 -22.74 -1.61
C SER A 16 -3.07 -23.53 -0.62
N ASP A 17 -2.86 -23.32 0.68
CA ASP A 17 -3.64 -23.96 1.76
C ASP A 17 -5.11 -23.47 1.77
N CYS A 18 -5.35 -22.22 1.35
CA CYS A 18 -6.70 -21.70 1.21
C CYS A 18 -7.34 -22.23 -0.08
N ALA A 19 -8.29 -23.16 0.03
CA ALA A 19 -8.94 -23.79 -1.13
C ALA A 19 -9.77 -22.81 -1.98
N THR A 20 -10.38 -21.79 -1.37
CA THR A 20 -11.12 -20.75 -2.10
C THR A 20 -11.12 -19.44 -1.34
N LEU A 21 -10.92 -18.33 -2.06
CA LEU A 21 -11.01 -16.99 -1.46
C LEU A 21 -12.46 -16.48 -1.37
N SER A 22 -13.41 -17.17 -2.01
CA SER A 22 -14.82 -16.75 -2.09
C SER A 22 -15.61 -16.95 -0.79
N LYS A 23 -15.18 -17.88 0.06
CA LYS A 23 -15.84 -18.22 1.33
C LYS A 23 -14.99 -17.78 2.52
N SER A 24 -15.66 -17.56 3.66
CA SER A 24 -14.94 -17.37 4.92
C SER A 24 -14.37 -18.72 5.39
N SER A 25 -13.09 -18.75 5.75
CA SER A 25 -12.42 -19.93 6.31
C SER A 25 -11.22 -19.53 7.17
N PRO A 26 -10.79 -20.36 8.13
CA PRO A 26 -9.60 -20.08 8.93
C PRO A 26 -8.34 -19.89 8.08
N GLU A 27 -8.20 -20.65 6.99
CA GLU A 27 -7.06 -20.55 6.06
C GLU A 27 -7.06 -19.22 5.32
N LYS A 28 -8.25 -18.67 5.02
CA LYS A 28 -8.37 -17.32 4.48
C LYS A 28 -7.90 -16.30 5.52
N ASP A 29 -8.29 -16.42 6.79
CA ASP A 29 -7.85 -15.49 7.84
C ASP A 29 -6.31 -15.54 8.03
N GLU A 30 -5.72 -16.74 7.97
CA GLU A 30 -4.27 -16.92 7.97
C GLU A 30 -3.60 -16.26 6.76
N LEU A 31 -4.23 -16.32 5.58
CA LEU A 31 -3.76 -15.59 4.40
C LEU A 31 -3.83 -14.07 4.59
N TRP A 32 -4.90 -13.54 5.21
CA TRP A 32 -4.99 -12.11 5.54
C TRP A 32 -3.84 -11.67 6.47
N ILE A 33 -3.53 -12.49 7.48
CA ILE A 33 -2.43 -12.25 8.41
C ILE A 33 -1.08 -12.28 7.66
N ALA A 34 -0.86 -13.29 6.81
CA ALA A 34 0.36 -13.41 6.02
C ALA A 34 0.56 -12.22 5.08
N VAL A 35 -0.50 -11.78 4.38
CA VAL A 35 -0.44 -10.60 3.50
C VAL A 35 -0.11 -9.35 4.31
N ARG A 36 -0.76 -9.13 5.46
CA ARG A 36 -0.43 -7.99 6.34
C ARG A 36 1.04 -8.00 6.76
N ASP A 37 1.57 -9.16 7.15
CA ASP A 37 2.89 -9.24 7.77
C ASP A 37 4.04 -9.26 6.75
N VAL A 38 3.77 -9.75 5.54
CA VAL A 38 4.75 -9.89 4.45
C VAL A 38 4.67 -8.75 3.45
N VAL A 39 3.46 -8.33 3.07
CA VAL A 39 3.22 -7.38 1.97
C VAL A 39 3.06 -5.95 2.48
N CYS A 40 2.35 -5.72 3.59
CA CYS A 40 2.08 -4.37 4.05
C CYS A 40 3.30 -3.71 4.73
N THR A 41 3.28 -2.38 4.74
CA THR A 41 4.23 -1.51 5.39
C THR A 41 4.08 -1.61 6.90
N ARG A 42 5.15 -2.04 7.58
CA ARG A 42 5.14 -2.28 9.03
C ARG A 42 5.91 -1.25 9.85
N SER A 43 6.89 -0.62 9.22
CA SER A 43 7.77 0.37 9.84
C SER A 43 7.77 1.62 8.99
N VAL A 44 8.16 2.74 9.59
CA VAL A 44 8.32 4.00 8.87
C VAL A 44 9.36 3.82 7.78
N CYS A 45 9.01 4.15 6.54
CA CYS A 45 9.96 4.26 5.44
C CYS A 45 9.81 5.62 4.75
N LEU A 46 10.93 6.17 4.28
CA LEU A 46 10.92 7.41 3.51
C LEU A 46 10.88 7.06 2.03
N VAL A 47 9.87 7.59 1.33
CA VAL A 47 9.72 7.42 -0.11
C VAL A 47 9.73 8.80 -0.75
N THR A 48 10.44 8.96 -1.88
CA THR A 48 10.35 10.18 -2.69
C THR A 48 9.37 9.92 -3.84
N PRO A 49 8.16 10.51 -3.81
CA PRO A 49 7.19 10.28 -4.86
C PRO A 49 7.66 10.79 -6.21
N MET A 50 7.19 10.18 -7.30
CA MET A 50 7.52 10.63 -8.66
C MET A 50 7.06 12.08 -8.87
N GLY A 51 7.97 12.95 -9.29
CA GLY A 51 7.69 14.39 -9.46
C GLY A 51 7.87 15.23 -8.19
N SER A 52 8.29 14.64 -7.07
CA SER A 52 8.70 15.34 -5.85
C SER A 52 10.22 15.27 -5.69
N SER A 53 10.81 16.34 -5.14
CA SER A 53 12.19 16.33 -4.63
C SER A 53 12.27 16.06 -3.13
N SER A 54 11.13 15.97 -2.44
CA SER A 54 11.04 15.84 -0.99
C SER A 54 10.58 14.44 -0.59
N PRO A 55 11.28 13.77 0.36
CA PRO A 55 10.87 12.48 0.89
C PRO A 55 9.67 12.63 1.82
N VAL A 56 8.76 11.65 1.79
CA VAL A 56 7.56 11.57 2.62
C VAL A 56 7.62 10.31 3.48
N PRO A 57 7.31 10.39 4.79
CA PRO A 57 7.22 9.21 5.64
C PRO A 57 5.95 8.42 5.35
N VAL A 58 6.13 7.13 5.08
CA VAL A 58 5.05 6.14 5.01
C VAL A 58 5.10 5.31 6.28
N THR A 59 4.04 5.37 7.07
CA THR A 59 3.92 4.66 8.35
C THR A 59 3.01 3.43 8.19
N SER A 60 2.89 2.65 9.26
CA SER A 60 1.92 1.55 9.36
C SER A 60 0.45 2.00 9.31
N ASP A 61 0.17 3.31 9.38
CA ASP A 61 -1.21 3.82 9.32
C ASP A 61 -1.87 3.51 7.97
N HIS A 62 -1.07 3.30 6.94
CA HIS A 62 -1.53 2.91 5.60
C HIS A 62 -1.67 1.39 5.42
N ALA A 63 -1.22 0.58 6.38
CA ALA A 63 -1.18 -0.88 6.24
C ALA A 63 -2.56 -1.50 6.02
N SER A 64 -3.61 -0.89 6.59
CA SER A 64 -4.98 -1.32 6.39
C SER A 64 -5.45 -1.15 4.94
N GLN A 65 -5.08 -0.03 4.29
CA GLN A 65 -5.42 0.22 2.88
C GLN A 65 -4.64 -0.73 1.95
N GLU A 66 -3.35 -0.91 2.22
CA GLU A 66 -2.50 -1.87 1.51
C GLU A 66 -3.04 -3.29 1.60
N LEU A 67 -3.51 -3.70 2.78
CA LEU A 67 -4.06 -5.02 3.03
C LEU A 67 -5.36 -5.23 2.24
N ILE A 68 -6.27 -4.25 2.29
CA ILE A 68 -7.51 -4.30 1.53
C ILE A 68 -7.21 -4.40 0.03
N ALA A 69 -6.32 -3.54 -0.49
CA ALA A 69 -5.94 -3.55 -1.92
C ALA A 69 -5.36 -4.90 -2.36
N ALA A 70 -4.45 -5.48 -1.55
CA ALA A 70 -3.85 -6.77 -1.84
C ALA A 70 -4.88 -7.90 -1.83
N MET A 71 -5.76 -7.93 -0.83
CA MET A 71 -6.78 -8.97 -0.70
C MET A 71 -7.87 -8.87 -1.76
N GLU A 72 -8.30 -7.66 -2.12
CA GLU A 72 -9.24 -7.44 -3.23
C GLU A 72 -8.67 -7.91 -4.56
N TRP A 73 -7.39 -7.63 -4.83
CA TRP A 73 -6.73 -8.12 -6.03
C TRP A 73 -6.63 -9.65 -6.05
N LEU A 74 -6.26 -10.28 -4.92
CA LEU A 74 -6.21 -11.73 -4.79
C LEU A 74 -7.57 -12.38 -5.07
N ILE A 75 -8.65 -11.83 -4.52
CA ILE A 75 -10.01 -12.34 -4.75
C ILE A 75 -10.41 -12.19 -6.22
N ALA A 76 -10.10 -11.05 -6.84
CA ALA A 76 -10.46 -10.78 -8.23
C ALA A 76 -9.62 -11.58 -9.24
N HIS A 77 -8.39 -11.96 -8.88
CA HIS A 77 -7.43 -12.62 -9.77
C HIS A 77 -6.95 -13.96 -9.21
N GLU A 78 -7.82 -14.68 -8.49
CA GLU A 78 -7.45 -15.90 -7.75
C GLU A 78 -6.74 -16.93 -8.63
N GLU A 79 -7.27 -17.21 -9.82
CA GLU A 79 -6.68 -18.16 -10.77
C GLU A 79 -5.27 -17.73 -11.19
N GLN A 80 -5.12 -16.46 -11.58
CA GLN A 80 -3.82 -15.90 -11.95
C GLN A 80 -2.83 -15.97 -10.78
N ALA A 81 -3.25 -15.56 -9.58
CA ALA A 81 -2.40 -15.52 -8.40
C ALA A 81 -1.83 -16.89 -8.04
N ARG A 82 -2.62 -17.95 -8.23
CA ARG A 82 -2.20 -19.35 -7.99
C ARG A 82 -1.18 -19.88 -8.99
N THR A 83 -1.06 -19.26 -10.17
CA THR A 83 -0.08 -19.67 -11.19
C THR A 83 1.27 -18.95 -11.07
N LEU A 84 1.36 -17.89 -10.28
CA LEU A 84 2.58 -17.11 -10.10
C LEU A 84 3.61 -17.86 -9.26
N ALA A 85 4.89 -17.74 -9.61
CA ALA A 85 5.95 -18.19 -8.72
C ALA A 85 5.92 -17.36 -7.42
N PRO A 86 6.40 -17.89 -6.27
CA PRO A 86 6.28 -17.22 -4.98
C PRO A 86 6.80 -15.78 -4.98
N MET A 87 7.96 -15.54 -5.60
CA MET A 87 8.54 -14.20 -5.69
C MET A 87 7.74 -13.27 -6.61
N GLU A 88 7.18 -13.79 -7.69
CA GLU A 88 6.35 -13.00 -8.61
C GLU A 88 5.04 -12.59 -7.93
N LEU A 89 4.42 -13.50 -7.17
CA LEU A 89 3.27 -13.21 -6.33
C LEU A 89 3.59 -12.11 -5.31
N PHE A 90 4.71 -12.23 -4.60
CA PHE A 90 5.16 -11.22 -3.65
C PHE A 90 5.37 -9.84 -4.31
N ILE A 91 6.08 -9.79 -5.44
CA ILE A 91 6.31 -8.54 -6.19
C ILE A 91 4.99 -7.94 -6.67
N MET A 92 4.08 -8.76 -7.20
CA MET A 92 2.78 -8.33 -7.68
C MET A 92 1.96 -7.73 -6.55
N LEU A 93 1.83 -8.44 -5.42
CA LEU A 93 1.07 -7.97 -4.27
C LEU A 93 1.68 -6.73 -3.65
N ARG A 94 3.01 -6.64 -3.54
CA ARG A 94 3.68 -5.39 -3.14
C ARG A 94 3.39 -4.26 -4.10
N GLY A 95 3.37 -4.53 -5.41
CA GLY A 95 3.00 -3.57 -6.44
C GLY A 95 1.57 -3.07 -6.29
N VAL A 96 0.59 -3.96 -6.07
CA VAL A 96 -0.82 -3.61 -5.85
C VAL A 96 -1.00 -2.84 -4.56
N ALA A 97 -0.46 -3.39 -3.46
CA ALA A 97 -0.56 -2.83 -2.11
C ALA A 97 0.04 -1.43 -2.03
N THR A 98 1.13 -1.15 -2.74
CA THR A 98 1.78 0.17 -2.69
C THR A 98 1.39 1.07 -3.86
N LYS A 99 1.31 0.60 -5.10
CA LYS A 99 1.13 1.46 -6.29
C LYS A 99 -0.28 1.47 -6.88
N GLY A 100 -1.21 0.66 -6.35
CA GLY A 100 -2.59 0.57 -6.80
C GLY A 100 -3.44 1.79 -6.44
N ALA A 101 -4.62 1.93 -7.06
CA ALA A 101 -5.58 2.99 -6.73
C ALA A 101 -6.09 2.94 -5.27
N ILE A 102 -5.92 1.80 -4.61
CA ILE A 102 -6.32 1.51 -3.22
C ILE A 102 -5.07 1.30 -2.32
N GLY A 103 -3.87 1.36 -2.90
CA GLY A 103 -2.59 1.13 -2.20
C GLY A 103 -1.92 2.38 -1.60
N SER A 104 -0.94 2.19 -0.72
CA SER A 104 -0.33 3.24 0.13
C SER A 104 0.45 4.36 -0.57
N ALA A 105 1.03 4.13 -1.75
CA ALA A 105 1.89 5.08 -2.45
C ALA A 105 1.13 6.08 -3.35
N ARG A 106 -0.21 5.98 -3.49
CA ARG A 106 -1.03 6.95 -4.22
C ARG A 106 -1.85 7.88 -3.32
N SER A 107 -2.30 7.39 -2.16
CA SER A 107 -3.07 8.21 -1.21
C SER A 107 -2.22 9.32 -0.59
N ALA A 108 -0.94 9.07 -0.26
CA ALA A 108 -0.03 10.09 0.27
C ALA A 108 0.52 11.06 -0.81
N GLN A 109 0.55 10.66 -2.09
CA GLN A 109 0.92 11.54 -3.21
C GLN A 109 -0.25 12.48 -3.60
N SER A 110 -1.48 12.05 -3.35
CA SER A 110 -2.72 12.80 -3.53
C SER A 110 -2.91 13.88 -2.43
N ASP A 111 -2.69 13.57 -1.16
CA ASP A 111 -2.92 14.56 -0.08
C ASP A 111 -1.87 15.69 -0.02
N ALA A 112 -0.64 15.43 -0.45
CA ALA A 112 0.41 16.45 -0.49
C ALA A 112 0.26 17.47 -1.65
N LEU A 113 -0.55 17.19 -2.67
CA LEU A 113 -0.76 18.08 -3.84
C LEU A 113 -2.13 18.78 -3.86
N HIS A 114 -3.06 18.43 -2.97
CA HIS A 114 -4.39 19.05 -2.86
C HIS A 114 -4.41 20.39 -2.09
N GLY A 115 -3.39 21.24 -2.22
CA GLY A 115 -3.50 22.58 -1.63
C GLY A 115 -2.51 23.66 -2.06
N MET A 116 -1.40 23.32 -2.73
CA MET A 116 -0.38 24.31 -3.06
C MET A 116 -0.09 24.32 -4.55
N THR A 117 -0.83 25.17 -5.26
CA THR A 117 -0.46 25.63 -6.59
C THR A 117 0.22 27.00 -6.44
N HIS A 118 1.27 27.28 -7.22
CA HIS A 118 2.03 28.53 -7.26
C HIS A 118 3.14 28.80 -6.21
N VAL A 119 3.70 27.80 -5.54
CA VAL A 119 4.88 28.02 -4.69
C VAL A 119 6.16 27.68 -5.47
N SER A 120 7.10 28.63 -5.53
CA SER A 120 8.40 28.40 -6.17
C SER A 120 9.31 27.57 -5.26
N PRO A 121 10.16 26.67 -5.81
CA PRO A 121 11.10 25.89 -5.00
C PRO A 121 12.00 26.79 -4.14
N GLY A 122 12.03 26.52 -2.83
CA GLY A 122 12.88 27.24 -1.86
C GLY A 122 12.16 28.29 -1.01
N GLU A 123 10.88 28.57 -1.27
CA GLU A 123 10.09 29.47 -0.44
C GLU A 123 9.41 28.72 0.72
N PRO A 124 9.57 29.17 1.99
CA PRO A 124 8.87 28.58 3.12
C PRO A 124 7.38 28.95 3.08
N VAL A 125 6.52 27.96 3.26
CA VAL A 125 5.07 28.16 3.34
C VAL A 125 4.67 28.41 4.80
N THR A 126 3.98 29.52 5.07
CA THR A 126 3.42 29.84 6.38
C THR A 126 1.89 29.82 6.32
N PHE A 127 1.26 29.11 7.25
CA PHE A 127 -0.20 29.15 7.43
C PHE A 127 -0.59 30.55 7.94
N ALA A 128 -1.37 31.28 7.15
CA ALA A 128 -1.98 32.52 7.58
C ALA A 128 -3.39 32.24 8.11
N GLU A 129 -3.76 32.85 9.25
CA GLU A 129 -5.15 32.88 9.68
C GLU A 129 -5.95 33.73 8.69
N ILE A 130 -7.03 33.17 8.13
CA ILE A 130 -7.90 33.90 7.22
C ILE A 130 -8.76 34.82 8.08
N ASP A 131 -8.47 36.12 8.02
CA ASP A 131 -9.33 37.13 8.64
C ASP A 131 -10.72 37.02 8.00
N ARG A 132 -11.71 36.60 8.79
CA ARG A 132 -13.12 36.58 8.37
C ARG A 132 -13.57 38.02 8.21
N THR A 133 -13.37 38.58 7.02
CA THR A 133 -13.92 39.88 6.67
C THR A 133 -15.42 39.69 6.44
N ASP A 134 -16.22 40.26 7.33
CA ASP A 134 -17.68 40.31 7.25
C ASP A 134 -18.10 40.83 5.87
N VAL A 135 -18.90 40.03 5.17
CA VAL A 135 -19.56 40.46 3.94
C VAL A 135 -20.73 41.35 4.35
N ALA A 136 -20.68 42.58 3.83
CA ALA A 136 -21.54 43.74 4.11
C ALA A 136 -23.04 43.49 4.30
#